data_AF-A0A7J8XRI4-F1
#
_entry.id   AF-A0A7J8XRI4-F1
#
_cell.length_a   1.000
_cell.length_b   1.000
_cell.length_c   1.000
_cell.angle_alpha   90.00
_cell.angle_beta   90.00
_cell.angle_gamma   90.00
#
_symmetry.space_group_name_H-M   'P 1'
#
loop_
_entity.id
_entity.type
_entity.pdbx_description
1 polymer ?
#
loop_
_entity_poly.entity_id
_entity_poly.type
_entity_poly.pdbx_seq_one_letter_code
_entity_poly.pdbx_strand_id
1 'polypeptide(L)'
;MAAAAAIPMSRQPSNYDEISMQQSLLFSDSLKDLKNLRSQLYTAAEYFELSYTNDDQKQIVVETLKDYTIKALVNTIDHLGSVTYKVNDLLDEKVEEVSGTELRVSCIEQRLRTCHEYIDHEGISQQSSVINTPKYNKRYILPVGETMHGANLTKSKYVGCSLDDEDDWHQFKNAVRATIRETPTSSVRETPTSSAR
;
A
#
# COMPACT_ATOMS: atom_id res chain seq x y z
N MET A 1 -12.20 -11.26 35.13
CA MET A 1 -11.86 -10.19 34.17
C MET A 1 -10.35 -10.04 34.17
N ALA A 2 -9.65 -10.51 33.13
CA ALA A 2 -8.21 -10.33 33.01
C ALA A 2 -7.95 -9.10 32.13
N ALA A 3 -7.24 -8.11 32.67
CA ALA A 3 -6.89 -6.89 31.98
C ALA A 3 -5.83 -7.19 30.91
N ALA A 4 -6.13 -6.82 29.66
CA ALA A 4 -5.17 -6.89 28.57
C ALA A 4 -4.13 -5.78 28.75
N ALA A 5 -2.88 -6.18 28.96
CA ALA A 5 -1.75 -5.26 29.00
C ALA A 5 -1.54 -4.65 27.60
N ALA A 6 -1.66 -3.33 27.49
CA ALA A 6 -1.31 -2.59 26.29
C ALA A 6 0.21 -2.66 26.12
N ILE A 7 0.67 -3.36 25.07
CA ILE A 7 2.08 -3.34 24.68
C ILE A 7 2.37 -1.96 24.09
N PRO A 8 3.33 -1.21 24.63
CA PRO A 8 3.72 0.07 24.05
C PRO A 8 4.38 -0.20 22.70
N MET A 9 3.76 0.27 21.62
CA MET A 9 4.39 0.30 20.31
C MET A 9 5.55 1.31 20.39
N SER A 10 6.76 0.84 20.63
CA SER A 10 7.96 1.64 20.44
C SER A 10 8.07 1.94 18.94
N ARG A 11 7.58 3.10 18.53
CA ARG A 11 7.81 3.63 17.19
C ARG A 11 9.29 3.98 17.12
N GLN A 12 10.09 3.02 16.66
CA GLN A 12 11.46 3.28 16.21
C GLN A 12 11.37 4.46 15.23
N PRO A 13 12.17 5.53 15.36
CA PRO A 13 12.27 6.52 14.30
C PRO A 13 12.69 5.76 13.04
N SER A 14 11.80 5.72 12.06
CA SER A 14 12.06 5.02 10.80
C SER A 14 13.18 5.78 10.10
N ASN A 15 14.32 5.13 9.89
CA ASN A 15 15.48 5.65 9.14
C ASN A 15 15.08 6.30 7.79
N TYR A 16 13.94 5.88 7.23
CA TYR A 16 13.28 6.47 6.07
C TYR A 16 13.05 8.00 6.16
N ASP A 17 12.61 8.51 7.31
CA ASP A 17 12.32 9.95 7.50
C ASP A 17 13.60 10.78 7.39
N GLU A 18 14.72 10.25 7.88
CA GLU A 18 16.04 10.89 7.79
C GLU A 18 16.56 10.94 6.35
N ILE A 19 16.35 9.87 5.56
CA ILE A 19 16.73 9.81 4.14
C ILE A 19 15.92 10.81 3.31
N SER A 20 14.59 10.86 3.53
CA SER A 20 13.68 11.78 2.84
C SER A 20 14.03 13.25 3.14
N MET A 21 14.33 13.57 4.40
CA MET A 21 14.82 14.89 4.80
C MET A 21 16.13 15.26 4.09
N GLN A 22 17.07 14.31 3.98
CA GLN A 22 18.34 14.53 3.30
C GLN A 22 18.17 14.77 1.79
N GLN A 23 17.29 14.01 1.12
CA GLN A 23 16.99 14.21 -0.30
C GLN A 23 16.38 15.59 -0.57
N SER A 24 15.46 16.04 0.30
CA SER A 24 14.87 17.37 0.22
C SER A 24 15.91 18.49 0.36
N LEU A 25 16.87 18.34 1.28
CA LEU A 25 17.98 19.29 1.46
C LEU A 25 18.85 19.35 0.19
N LEU A 26 19.25 18.20 -0.35
CA LEU A 26 20.06 18.11 -1.58
C LEU A 26 19.34 18.69 -2.81
N PHE A 27 18.01 18.60 -2.86
CA PHE A 27 17.20 19.23 -3.88
C PHE A 27 17.19 20.76 -3.73
N SER A 28 17.01 21.27 -2.51
CA SER A 28 17.09 22.70 -2.20
C SER A 28 18.44 23.31 -2.58
N ASP A 29 19.54 22.61 -2.28
CA ASP A 29 20.88 23.04 -2.67
C ASP A 29 21.03 23.14 -4.19
N SER A 30 20.44 22.19 -4.93
CA SER A 30 20.49 22.21 -6.40
C SER A 30 19.71 23.40 -7.00
N LEU A 31 18.60 23.79 -6.39
CA LEU A 31 17.87 25.01 -6.76
C LEU A 31 18.65 26.28 -6.42
N LYS A 32 19.39 26.25 -5.32
CA LYS A 32 20.30 27.35 -4.94
C LYS A 32 21.40 27.52 -5.97
N ASP A 33 22.02 26.44 -6.41
CA ASP A 33 23.05 26.45 -7.45
C ASP A 33 22.50 26.96 -8.78
N LEU A 34 21.30 26.52 -9.17
CA LEU A 34 20.65 27.02 -10.39
C LEU A 34 20.37 28.54 -10.31
N LYS A 35 19.96 29.04 -9.14
CA LYS A 35 19.77 30.47 -8.92
C LYS A 35 21.09 31.25 -8.99
N ASN A 36 22.17 30.67 -8.48
CA ASN A 36 23.51 31.24 -8.55
C ASN A 36 24.00 31.28 -10.00
N LEU A 37 23.83 30.19 -10.75
CA LEU A 37 24.16 30.11 -12.18
C LEU A 37 23.45 31.22 -12.95
N ARG A 38 22.15 31.40 -12.75
CA ARG A 38 21.39 32.50 -13.37
C ARG A 38 22.04 33.86 -13.10
N SER A 39 22.43 34.14 -11.85
CA SER A 39 23.10 35.40 -11.51
C SER A 39 24.42 35.56 -12.24
N GLN A 40 25.23 34.49 -12.32
CA GLN A 40 26.50 34.50 -13.04
C GLN A 40 26.32 34.78 -14.53
N LEU A 41 25.29 34.19 -15.16
CA LEU A 41 24.97 34.42 -16.56
C LEU A 41 24.61 35.88 -16.84
N TYR A 42 23.83 36.52 -15.96
CA TYR A 42 23.52 37.95 -16.10
C TYR A 42 24.76 38.82 -15.96
N THR A 43 25.60 38.56 -14.95
CA THR A 43 26.86 39.31 -14.76
C THR A 43 27.81 39.12 -15.94
N ALA A 44 27.90 37.91 -16.51
CA ALA A 44 28.71 37.66 -17.70
C ALA A 44 28.15 38.38 -18.93
N ALA A 45 26.83 38.40 -19.11
CA ALA A 45 26.19 39.12 -20.20
C ALA A 45 26.46 40.63 -20.13
N GLU A 46 26.33 41.23 -18.94
CA GLU A 46 26.64 42.64 -18.71
C GLU A 46 28.13 42.93 -19.00
N TYR A 47 29.03 42.04 -18.57
CA TYR A 47 30.46 42.15 -18.88
C TYR A 47 30.74 42.14 -20.39
N PHE A 48 30.13 41.21 -21.14
CA PHE A 48 30.31 41.12 -22.58
C PHE A 48 29.73 42.33 -23.32
N GLU A 49 28.60 42.89 -22.85
CA GLU A 49 28.04 44.13 -23.38
C GLU A 49 28.98 45.33 -23.18
N LEU A 50 29.52 45.49 -21.97
CA LEU A 50 30.46 46.56 -21.64
C LEU A 50 31.77 46.41 -22.41
N SER A 51 32.29 45.19 -22.53
CA SER A 51 33.51 44.89 -23.29
C SER A 51 33.30 45.15 -24.78
N TYR A 52 32.16 44.72 -25.34
CA TYR A 52 31.86 44.94 -26.75
C TYR A 52 31.65 46.42 -27.10
N THR A 53 31.22 47.26 -26.17
CA THR A 53 31.07 48.71 -26.42
C THR A 53 32.41 49.44 -26.31
N ASN A 54 33.23 49.13 -25.30
CA ASN A 54 34.43 49.91 -24.97
C ASN A 54 35.77 49.41 -25.54
N ASP A 55 35.89 48.13 -25.90
CA ASP A 55 37.16 47.53 -26.36
C ASP A 55 37.34 47.64 -27.88
N ASP A 56 38.53 47.97 -28.38
CA ASP A 56 38.81 48.03 -29.82
C ASP A 56 38.92 46.62 -30.47
N GLN A 57 39.21 45.58 -29.69
CA GLN A 57 39.37 44.19 -30.16
C GLN A 57 38.05 43.43 -30.33
N LYS A 58 37.08 44.02 -31.05
CA LYS A 58 35.71 43.48 -31.19
C LYS A 58 35.64 42.01 -31.63
N GLN A 59 36.51 41.60 -32.55
CA GLN A 59 36.53 40.23 -33.08
C GLN A 59 36.84 39.20 -31.98
N ILE A 60 37.79 39.50 -31.09
CA ILE A 60 38.20 38.63 -29.99
C ILE A 60 37.06 38.53 -28.95
N VAL A 61 36.39 39.65 -28.66
CA VAL A 61 35.21 39.68 -27.78
C VAL A 61 34.10 38.79 -28.33
N VAL A 62 33.81 38.87 -29.63
CA VAL A 62 32.76 38.06 -30.28
C VAL A 62 33.10 36.57 -30.27
N GLU A 63 34.35 36.19 -30.54
CA GLU A 63 34.78 34.79 -30.49
C GLU A 63 34.68 34.21 -29.06
N THR A 64 35.12 34.99 -28.06
CA THR A 64 35.04 34.59 -26.65
C THR A 64 33.59 34.48 -26.18
N LEU A 65 32.72 35.40 -26.60
CA LEU A 65 31.30 35.36 -26.29
C LEU A 65 30.63 34.11 -26.87
N LYS A 66 30.97 33.70 -28.10
CA LYS A 66 30.45 32.47 -28.71
C LYS A 66 30.85 31.24 -27.88
N ASP A 67 32.12 31.14 -27.50
CA ASP A 67 32.62 30.02 -26.70
C ASP A 67 31.96 29.98 -25.31
N TYR A 68 31.80 31.15 -24.68
CA TYR A 68 31.08 31.28 -23.41
C TYR A 68 29.60 30.90 -23.56
N THR A 69 28.93 31.31 -24.63
CA THR A 69 27.51 30.99 -24.88
C THR A 69 27.29 29.49 -24.96
N ILE A 70 28.18 28.77 -25.64
CA ILE A 70 28.12 27.31 -25.72
C ILE A 70 28.28 26.69 -24.33
N LYS A 71 29.28 27.12 -23.56
CA LYS A 71 29.52 26.63 -22.19
C LYS A 71 28.34 26.95 -21.25
N ALA A 72 27.81 28.17 -21.32
CA ALA A 72 26.65 28.60 -20.54
C ALA A 72 25.41 27.74 -20.83
N LEU A 73 25.17 27.43 -22.11
CA LEU A 73 24.07 26.57 -22.53
C LEU A 73 24.22 25.15 -21.94
N VAL A 74 25.39 24.54 -22.13
CA VAL A 74 25.68 23.18 -21.63
C VAL A 74 25.55 23.13 -20.11
N ASN A 75 26.14 24.10 -19.39
CA ASN A 75 26.03 24.17 -17.93
C ASN A 75 24.58 24.34 -17.47
N THR A 76 23.78 25.18 -18.14
CA THR A 76 22.36 25.37 -17.78
C THR A 76 21.57 24.09 -17.98
N ILE A 77 21.79 23.38 -19.10
CA ILE A 77 21.14 22.10 -19.38
C ILE A 77 21.54 21.05 -18.33
N ASP A 78 22.82 20.96 -17.97
CA ASP A 78 23.32 20.02 -16.96
C ASP A 78 22.69 20.28 -15.58
N HIS A 79 22.68 21.54 -15.11
CA HIS A 79 22.03 21.89 -13.85
C HIS A 79 20.52 21.61 -13.87
N LEU A 80 19.82 21.90 -14.98
CA LEU A 80 18.40 21.53 -15.14
C LEU A 80 18.19 20.01 -15.13
N GLY A 81 19.07 19.26 -15.77
CA GLY A 81 19.04 17.79 -15.79
C GLY A 81 19.18 17.21 -14.38
N SER A 82 20.14 17.71 -13.61
CA SER A 82 20.35 17.31 -12.21
C SER A 82 19.15 17.64 -11.32
N VAL A 83 18.58 18.85 -11.44
CA VAL A 83 17.38 19.25 -10.71
C VAL A 83 16.20 18.34 -11.08
N THR A 84 16.00 18.06 -12.37
CA THR A 84 14.91 17.18 -12.85
C THR A 84 15.05 15.77 -12.31
N TYR A 85 16.27 15.21 -12.33
CA TYR A 85 16.56 13.90 -11.76
C TYR A 85 16.21 13.82 -10.27
N LYS A 86 16.60 14.83 -9.48
CA LYS A 86 16.28 14.90 -8.04
C LYS A 86 14.78 15.02 -7.76
N VAL A 87 14.04 15.77 -8.59
CA VAL A 87 12.58 15.84 -8.48
C VAL A 87 11.95 14.48 -8.78
N ASN A 88 12.44 13.76 -9.79
CA ASN A 88 11.92 12.45 -10.12
C ASN A 88 12.17 11.45 -8.99
N ASP A 89 13.37 11.45 -8.40
CA ASP A 89 13.73 10.59 -7.26
C ASP A 89 12.81 10.83 -6.04
N LEU A 90 12.56 12.10 -5.70
CA LEU A 90 11.61 12.47 -4.64
C LEU A 90 10.17 12.07 -4.98
N LEU A 91 9.78 12.16 -6.24
CA LEU A 91 8.43 11.77 -6.68
C LEU A 91 8.25 10.25 -6.60
N ASP A 92 9.21 9.47 -7.07
CA ASP A 92 9.19 8.01 -7.05
C ASP A 92 9.03 7.50 -5.60
N GLU A 93 9.79 8.05 -4.66
CA GLU A 93 9.64 7.76 -3.22
C GLU A 93 8.20 8.02 -2.73
N LYS A 94 7.60 9.17 -3.08
CA LYS A 94 6.24 9.50 -2.64
C LYS A 94 5.18 8.64 -3.30
N VAL A 95 5.39 8.22 -4.55
CA VAL A 95 4.50 7.28 -5.24
C VAL A 95 4.51 5.92 -4.56
N GLU A 96 5.68 5.41 -4.14
CA GLU A 96 5.78 4.18 -3.36
C GLU A 96 5.08 4.30 -2.00
N GLU A 97 5.28 5.41 -1.30
CA GLU A 97 4.63 5.69 -0.01
C GLU A 97 3.10 5.68 -0.15
N VAL A 98 2.56 6.41 -1.14
CA VAL A 98 1.12 6.46 -1.41
C VAL A 98 0.58 5.08 -1.76
N SER A 99 1.26 4.33 -2.63
CA SER A 99 0.84 2.97 -3.01
C SER A 99 0.80 2.03 -1.80
N GLY A 100 1.79 2.12 -0.90
CA GLY A 100 1.81 1.37 0.35
C GLY A 100 0.65 1.74 1.28
N THR A 101 0.29 3.02 1.37
CA THR A 101 -0.87 3.46 2.17
C THR A 101 -2.20 3.04 1.56
N GLU A 102 -2.34 3.11 0.23
CA GLU A 102 -3.53 2.68 -0.50
C GLU A 102 -3.81 1.19 -0.24
N LEU A 103 -2.79 0.33 -0.34
CA LEU A 103 -2.92 -1.09 -0.04
C LEU A 103 -3.43 -1.35 1.39
N ARG A 104 -2.93 -0.58 2.38
CA ARG A 104 -3.38 -0.69 3.77
C ARG A 104 -4.83 -0.27 3.93
N VAL A 105 -5.25 0.80 3.25
CA VAL A 105 -6.64 1.27 3.23
C VAL A 105 -7.55 0.22 2.59
N SER A 106 -7.20 -0.31 1.42
CA SER A 106 -7.97 -1.36 0.74
C SER A 106 -8.12 -2.62 1.61
N CYS A 107 -7.07 -3.01 2.35
CA CYS A 107 -7.15 -4.11 3.31
C CYS A 107 -8.16 -3.83 4.44
N ILE A 108 -8.17 -2.62 4.98
CA ILE A 108 -9.14 -2.21 6.00
C ILE A 108 -10.56 -2.22 5.43
N GLU A 109 -10.76 -1.67 4.23
CA GLU A 109 -12.05 -1.66 3.55
C GLU A 109 -12.59 -3.07 3.29
N GLN A 110 -11.73 -3.98 2.82
CA GLN A 110 -12.10 -5.38 2.60
C GLN A 110 -12.53 -6.04 3.91
N ARG A 111 -11.76 -5.86 4.99
CA ARG A 111 -12.11 -6.39 6.32
C ARG A 111 -13.44 -5.83 6.82
N LEU A 112 -13.69 -4.55 6.64
CA LEU A 112 -14.96 -3.92 7.02
C LEU A 112 -16.14 -4.48 6.22
N ARG A 113 -15.97 -4.66 4.90
CA ARG A 113 -16.99 -5.25 4.03
C ARG A 113 -17.31 -6.68 4.45
N THR A 114 -16.30 -7.50 4.68
CA THR A 114 -16.48 -8.86 5.16
C THR A 114 -17.21 -8.88 6.51
N CYS A 115 -16.82 -8.04 7.48
CA CYS A 115 -17.55 -7.94 8.75
C CYS A 115 -19.03 -7.58 8.57
N HIS A 116 -19.33 -6.68 7.62
CA HIS A 116 -20.71 -6.29 7.34
C HIS A 116 -21.52 -7.46 6.77
N GLU A 117 -20.96 -8.20 5.80
CA GLU A 117 -21.58 -9.40 5.22
C GLU A 117 -21.90 -10.45 6.31
N TYR A 118 -21.00 -10.64 7.29
CA TYR A 118 -21.26 -11.54 8.41
C TYR A 118 -22.40 -11.06 9.33
N ILE A 119 -22.44 -9.76 9.64
CA ILE A 119 -23.52 -9.18 10.46
C ILE A 119 -24.88 -9.37 9.78
N ASP A 120 -24.93 -9.13 8.46
CA ASP A 120 -26.16 -9.29 7.68
C ASP A 120 -26.60 -10.76 7.63
N HIS A 121 -25.66 -11.69 7.40
CA HIS A 121 -25.94 -13.12 7.41
C HIS A 121 -26.47 -13.61 8.76
N GLU A 122 -25.84 -13.20 9.86
CA GLU A 122 -26.30 -13.53 11.22
C GLU A 122 -27.70 -12.97 11.49
N GLY A 123 -27.97 -11.73 11.05
CA GLY A 123 -29.29 -11.11 11.13
C GLY A 123 -30.37 -11.91 10.40
N ILE A 124 -30.09 -12.40 9.19
CA ILE A 124 -31.02 -13.23 8.40
C ILE A 124 -31.24 -14.59 9.09
N SER A 125 -30.17 -15.23 9.57
CA SER A 125 -30.26 -16.52 10.28
C SER A 125 -31.13 -16.41 11.54
N GLN A 126 -30.95 -15.36 12.34
CA GLN A 126 -31.79 -15.10 13.51
C GLN A 126 -33.27 -14.93 13.13
N GLN A 127 -33.59 -14.22 12.04
CA GLN A 127 -34.98 -14.06 11.58
C GLN A 127 -35.61 -15.38 11.14
N SER A 128 -34.86 -16.22 10.41
CA SER A 128 -35.34 -17.53 9.95
C SER A 128 -35.61 -18.51 11.11
N SER A 129 -34.78 -18.48 12.15
CA SER A 129 -34.91 -19.34 13.33
C SER A 129 -36.19 -19.09 14.14
N VAL A 130 -36.77 -17.89 14.06
CA VAL A 130 -38.07 -17.56 14.68
C VAL A 130 -39.24 -18.27 13.98
N ILE A 131 -39.07 -18.67 12.72
CA ILE A 131 -40.09 -19.35 11.92
C ILE A 131 -40.05 -20.86 12.19
N ASN A 132 -40.76 -21.28 13.23
CA ASN A 132 -41.00 -22.71 13.46
C ASN A 132 -41.90 -23.27 12.35
N THR A 133 -41.31 -23.95 11.38
CA THR A 133 -42.08 -24.64 10.33
C THR A 133 -42.37 -26.07 10.79
N PRO A 134 -43.58 -26.40 11.26
CA PRO A 134 -43.91 -27.75 11.70
C PRO A 134 -43.76 -28.74 10.53
N LYS A 135 -42.88 -29.72 10.72
CA LYS A 135 -42.62 -30.78 9.74
C LYS A 135 -43.72 -31.83 9.82
N TYR A 136 -44.87 -31.57 9.20
CA TYR A 136 -45.97 -32.52 9.16
C TYR A 136 -45.63 -33.70 8.23
N ASN A 137 -45.60 -34.91 8.78
CA ASN A 137 -45.56 -36.13 7.97
C ASN A 137 -47.00 -36.49 7.56
N LYS A 138 -47.27 -36.63 6.26
CA LYS A 138 -48.54 -37.17 5.77
C LYS A 138 -48.62 -38.66 6.13
N ARG A 139 -49.18 -38.98 7.30
CA ARG A 139 -49.59 -40.37 7.63
C ARG A 139 -51.06 -40.51 7.26
N TYR A 140 -51.35 -41.26 6.21
CA TYR A 140 -52.70 -41.76 5.97
C TYR A 140 -52.96 -42.85 7.01
N ILE A 141 -53.73 -42.54 8.05
CA ILE A 141 -54.24 -43.56 8.98
C ILE A 141 -55.44 -44.19 8.28
N LEU A 142 -55.24 -45.39 7.73
CA LEU A 142 -56.35 -46.23 7.29
C LEU A 142 -56.99 -46.84 8.55
N PRO A 143 -58.31 -46.64 8.78
CA PRO A 143 -58.99 -47.26 9.90
C PRO A 143 -58.90 -48.79 9.78
N VAL A 144 -58.51 -49.44 10.87
CA VAL A 144 -58.29 -50.88 10.94
C VAL A 144 -59.61 -51.61 10.67
N GLY A 145 -59.68 -52.26 9.51
CA GLY A 145 -60.61 -53.31 9.18
C GLY A 145 -59.84 -54.43 8.49
N GLU A 146 -59.72 -55.56 9.21
CA GLU A 146 -59.39 -56.90 8.73
C GLU A 146 -58.03 -57.16 8.02
N THR A 147 -57.19 -57.91 8.76
CA THR A 147 -56.27 -58.98 8.33
C THR A 147 -55.57 -58.86 6.97
N MET A 148 -54.23 -58.90 6.97
CA MET A 148 -53.43 -59.98 6.36
C MET A 148 -51.92 -59.75 6.62
N HIS A 149 -51.23 -60.85 6.89
CA HIS A 149 -49.78 -60.96 7.02
C HIS A 149 -49.02 -60.46 5.79
N GLY A 150 -47.87 -59.81 6.02
CA GLY A 150 -46.75 -59.81 5.08
C GLY A 150 -46.24 -58.44 4.68
N ALA A 151 -45.05 -58.08 5.16
CA ALA A 151 -43.93 -57.58 4.35
C ALA A 151 -42.85 -57.00 5.26
N ASN A 152 -41.67 -57.62 5.25
CA ASN A 152 -40.43 -57.00 5.70
C ASN A 152 -40.16 -55.79 4.79
N LEU A 153 -40.39 -54.57 5.29
CA LEU A 153 -39.94 -53.35 4.63
C LEU A 153 -38.72 -52.80 5.38
N THR A 154 -37.60 -52.87 4.68
CA THR A 154 -36.26 -52.41 5.02
C THR A 154 -36.31 -50.97 5.54
N LYS A 155 -35.66 -50.73 6.69
CA LYS A 155 -35.47 -49.39 7.27
C LYS A 155 -34.75 -48.49 6.25
N SER A 156 -35.48 -47.56 5.63
CA SER A 156 -34.86 -46.43 4.94
C SER A 156 -34.31 -45.47 6.00
N LYS A 157 -32.98 -45.31 6.04
CA LYS A 157 -32.33 -44.27 6.83
C LYS A 157 -32.59 -42.93 6.16
N TYR A 158 -33.46 -42.13 6.75
CA TYR A 158 -33.56 -40.71 6.41
C TYR A 158 -32.28 -40.00 6.87
N VAL A 159 -31.46 -39.57 5.92
CA VAL A 159 -30.37 -38.61 6.15
C VAL A 159 -30.99 -37.23 6.00
N GLY A 160 -31.22 -36.56 7.12
CA GLY A 160 -31.56 -35.13 7.12
C GLY A 160 -30.29 -34.34 6.85
N CYS A 161 -30.35 -33.41 5.89
CA CYS A 161 -29.29 -32.42 5.69
C CYS A 161 -29.15 -31.60 6.97
N SER A 162 -28.05 -31.78 7.69
CA SER A 162 -27.61 -30.84 8.72
C SER A 162 -27.09 -29.61 8.00
N LEU A 163 -27.78 -28.48 8.11
CA LEU A 163 -27.19 -27.17 7.84
C LEU A 163 -26.39 -26.85 9.10
N ASP A 164 -25.12 -27.27 9.08
CA ASP A 164 -24.21 -27.09 10.21
C ASP A 164 -23.50 -25.74 10.02
N ASP A 165 -24.15 -24.67 10.46
CA ASP A 165 -23.64 -23.28 10.39
C ASP A 165 -22.38 -23.05 11.27
N GLU A 166 -21.95 -24.06 12.04
CA GLU A 166 -20.74 -24.02 12.87
C GLU A 166 -19.45 -23.97 12.05
N ASP A 167 -19.42 -24.59 10.85
CA ASP A 167 -18.19 -24.68 10.04
C ASP A 167 -17.73 -23.30 9.51
N ASP A 168 -18.70 -22.43 9.15
CA ASP A 168 -18.43 -21.07 8.66
C ASP A 168 -17.86 -20.15 9.75
N TRP A 169 -18.31 -20.28 11.00
CA TRP A 169 -17.80 -19.48 12.12
C TRP A 169 -16.34 -19.80 12.45
N HIS A 170 -16.00 -21.08 12.41
CA HIS A 170 -14.63 -21.54 12.59
C HIS A 170 -13.73 -21.08 11.45
N GLN A 171 -14.24 -21.13 10.20
CA GLN A 171 -13.53 -20.63 9.03
C GLN A 171 -13.25 -19.12 9.12
N PHE A 172 -14.22 -18.32 9.57
CA PHE A 172 -14.05 -16.89 9.81
C PHE A 172 -12.95 -16.59 10.83
N LYS A 173 -13.00 -17.21 12.01
CA LYS A 173 -11.96 -17.02 13.04
C LYS A 173 -10.57 -17.38 12.52
N ASN A 174 -10.48 -18.42 11.71
CA ASN A 174 -9.22 -18.85 11.12
C ASN A 174 -8.73 -17.87 10.04
N ALA A 175 -9.61 -17.33 9.19
CA ALA A 175 -9.29 -16.33 8.18
C ALA A 175 -8.84 -14.99 8.80
N VAL A 176 -9.52 -14.53 9.86
CA VAL A 176 -9.12 -13.34 10.63
C VAL A 176 -7.79 -13.57 11.34
N ARG A 177 -7.57 -14.76 11.91
CA ARG A 177 -6.28 -15.11 12.55
C ARG A 177 -5.13 -15.19 11.54
N ALA A 178 -5.38 -15.70 10.33
CA ALA A 178 -4.38 -15.79 9.27
C ALA A 178 -3.93 -14.40 8.80
N THR A 179 -4.89 -13.50 8.55
CA THR A 179 -4.59 -12.11 8.11
C THR A 179 -3.85 -11.28 9.16
N ILE A 180 -4.03 -11.54 10.46
CA ILE A 180 -3.24 -10.91 11.52
C ILE A 180 -1.78 -11.41 11.51
N ARG A 181 -1.56 -12.69 11.17
CA ARG A 181 -0.24 -13.32 11.19
C ARG A 181 0.60 -13.01 9.94
N GLU A 182 -0.02 -12.68 8.81
CA GLU A 182 0.67 -12.37 7.55
C GLU A 182 1.13 -10.91 7.41
N THR A 183 1.04 -10.09 8.46
CA THR A 183 1.80 -8.83 8.50
C THR A 183 3.29 -9.21 8.57
N PRO A 184 4.12 -8.93 7.55
CA PRO A 184 5.50 -9.40 7.56
C PRO A 184 6.30 -8.60 8.59
N THR A 185 6.73 -9.26 9.67
CA THR A 185 7.90 -8.84 10.43
C THR A 185 9.09 -8.90 9.46
N SER A 186 9.73 -7.76 9.24
CA SER A 186 10.83 -7.57 8.28
C SER A 186 11.86 -8.70 8.32
N SER A 187 12.18 -9.26 7.14
CA SER A 187 13.27 -10.20 6.97
C SER A 187 14.60 -9.51 7.25
N VAL A 188 15.24 -9.83 8.37
CA VAL A 188 16.65 -9.50 8.60
C VAL A 188 17.48 -10.48 7.79
N ARG A 189 18.15 -9.98 6.75
CA ARG A 189 19.22 -10.69 6.05
C ARG A 189 20.36 -10.99 7.03
N GLU A 190 20.74 -12.25 7.14
CA GLU A 190 21.98 -12.67 7.80
C GLU A 190 23.19 -12.20 6.99
N THR A 191 24.18 -11.61 7.67
CA THR A 191 25.54 -11.43 7.14
C THR A 191 26.55 -12.21 7.98
N PRO A 192 27.55 -12.87 7.38
CA PRO A 192 28.45 -13.78 8.09
C PRO A 192 29.51 -13.03 8.90
N THR A 193 29.89 -13.62 10.03
CA THR A 193 30.90 -13.14 10.96
C THR A 193 32.31 -13.12 10.35
N SER A 194 32.96 -11.95 10.41
CA SER A 194 34.39 -11.76 10.12
C SER A 194 35.24 -12.25 11.30
N SER A 195 36.11 -13.21 11.04
CA SER A 195 37.16 -13.66 11.97
C SER A 195 38.21 -12.57 12.17
N ALA A 196 38.58 -12.38 13.43
CA ALA A 196 39.59 -11.46 13.91
C ALA A 196 40.98 -11.72 13.30
N ARG A 197 41.73 -10.62 13.11
CA ARG A 197 43.18 -10.59 13.25
C ARG A 197 43.58 -9.31 13.97
#